data_AF-A0AAN5IGI0-F1
#
_entry.id   AF-A0AAN5IGI0-F1
#
_cell.length_a   1.000
_cell.length_b   1.000
_cell.length_c   1.000
_cell.angle_alpha   90.00
_cell.angle_beta   90.00
_cell.angle_gamma   90.00
#
_symmetry.space_group_name_H-M   'P 1'
#
loop_
_entity.id
_entity.type
_entity.pdbx_description
1 polymer ?
#
loop_
_entity_poly.entity_id
_entity_poly.type
_entity_poly.pdbx_seq_one_letter_code
_entity_poly.pdbx_strand_id
1 'polypeptide(L)'
;MFIFYQTFILLAFHYVYRFVLLCNPAWLSWIQLKPWRNWISIAVIADVLFVLPLSIDALTLFAPTDISRTAFAPVLKNAYGIDLLSSNRPGYLAAVYWVIMQTQIWQCTFDKTLDVHGNKIWRAESILSMLIVMTLFFTSGAVIVYCFVRIVRELRAT
;
A
#
# COMPACT_ATOMS: atom_id res chain seq x y z
N MET A 1 -2.41 -7.84 3.71
CA MET A 1 -1.70 -6.54 3.64
C MET A 1 -1.73 -5.80 4.97
N PHE A 2 -2.91 -5.59 5.58
CA PHE A 2 -3.06 -4.91 6.89
C PHE A 2 -2.16 -5.47 8.01
N ILE A 3 -2.07 -6.79 8.17
CA ILE A 3 -1.28 -7.43 9.24
C ILE A 3 0.22 -7.11 9.12
N PHE A 4 0.76 -7.14 7.89
CA PHE A 4 2.16 -6.81 7.64
C PHE A 4 2.44 -5.35 8.00
N TYR A 5 1.54 -4.44 7.58
CA TYR A 5 1.67 -3.02 7.85
C TYR A 5 1.59 -2.69 9.35
N GLN A 6 0.66 -3.32 10.06
CA GLN A 6 0.46 -3.16 11.49
C GLN A 6 1.74 -3.48 12.30
N THR A 7 2.54 -4.44 11.83
CA THR A 7 3.82 -4.79 12.49
C THR A 7 4.82 -3.63 12.40
N PHE A 8 4.91 -2.93 11.28
CA PHE A 8 5.79 -1.75 11.14
C PHE A 8 5.32 -0.58 11.99
N ILE A 9 4.00 -0.33 12.06
CA ILE A 9 3.46 0.71 12.95
C ILE A 9 3.80 0.39 14.40
N LEU A 10 3.52 -0.83 14.86
CA LEU A 10 3.78 -1.25 16.24
C LEU A 10 5.27 -1.15 16.58
N LEU A 11 6.14 -1.55 15.65
CA LEU A 11 7.58 -1.41 15.82
C LEU A 11 8.00 0.07 15.91
N ALA A 12 7.49 0.94 15.03
CA ALA A 12 7.75 2.37 15.10
C ALA A 12 7.27 2.97 16.42
N PHE A 13 6.06 2.61 16.89
CA PHE A 13 5.54 3.02 18.20
C PHE A 13 6.46 2.61 19.34
N HIS A 14 6.93 1.37 19.31
CA HIS A 14 7.83 0.85 20.34
C HIS A 14 9.15 1.62 20.40
N TYR A 15 9.71 1.97 19.23
CA TYR A 15 10.92 2.79 19.15
C TYR A 15 10.70 4.23 19.62
N VAL A 16 9.57 4.86 19.23
CA VAL A 16 9.22 6.20 19.69
C VAL A 16 8.99 6.20 21.21
N TYR A 17 8.31 5.18 21.74
CA TYR A 17 8.12 5.00 23.18
C TYR A 17 9.46 4.95 23.93
N ARG A 18 10.38 4.10 23.48
CA ARG A 18 11.73 4.01 24.07
C ARG A 18 12.50 5.33 23.95
N PHE A 19 12.41 5.99 22.81
CA PHE A 19 13.07 7.27 22.57
C PHE A 19 12.57 8.37 23.53
N VAL A 20 11.26 8.47 23.73
CA VAL A 20 10.66 9.43 24.67
C VAL A 20 11.07 9.11 26.11
N LEU A 21 11.10 7.82 26.48
CA LEU A 21 11.46 7.39 27.83
C LEU A 21 12.94 7.66 28.15
N LEU A 22 13.84 7.36 27.21
CA LEU A 22 15.29 7.43 27.43
C LEU A 22 15.86 8.83 27.19
N CYS A 23 15.46 9.51 26.12
CA CYS A 23 16.06 10.77 25.71
C CYS A 23 15.30 12.01 26.17
N ASN A 24 14.10 11.84 26.74
CA ASN A 24 13.18 12.90 27.21
C ASN A 24 13.26 14.23 26.40
N PRO A 25 13.00 14.20 25.08
CA PRO A 25 13.18 15.40 24.28
C PRO A 25 12.09 16.44 24.62
N ALA A 26 12.49 17.71 24.75
CA ALA A 26 11.62 18.79 25.22
C ALA A 26 10.30 18.91 24.42
N TRP A 27 10.33 18.66 23.11
CA TRP A 27 9.16 18.74 22.23
C TRP A 27 8.17 17.56 22.38
N LEU A 28 8.58 16.44 23.01
CA LEU A 28 7.69 15.31 23.37
C LEU A 28 7.45 15.19 24.88
N SER A 29 8.00 16.10 25.68
CA SER A 29 7.86 16.06 27.15
C SER A 29 6.40 16.07 27.61
N TRP A 30 5.51 16.70 26.84
CA TRP A 30 4.06 16.71 27.10
C TRP A 30 3.44 15.31 27.14
N ILE A 31 3.99 14.34 26.39
CA ILE A 31 3.49 12.95 26.38
C ILE A 31 3.62 12.34 27.77
N GLN A 32 4.64 12.70 28.54
CA GLN A 32 4.91 12.15 29.87
C GLN A 32 3.97 12.69 30.97
N LEU A 33 3.24 13.80 30.73
CA LEU A 33 2.33 14.38 31.74
C LEU A 33 1.14 13.46 32.08
N LYS A 34 0.56 12.82 31.06
CA LYS A 34 -0.54 11.86 31.20
C LYS A 34 -0.30 10.68 30.26
N PRO A 35 0.68 9.82 30.58
CA PRO A 35 1.27 8.88 29.61
C PRO A 35 0.22 7.95 29.03
N TRP A 36 -0.65 7.35 29.86
CA TRP A 36 -1.65 6.41 29.37
C TRP A 36 -2.64 7.03 28.36
N ARG A 37 -3.10 8.27 28.61
CA ARG A 37 -4.04 8.97 27.70
C ARG A 37 -3.35 9.37 26.42
N ASN A 38 -2.19 10.02 26.55
CA ASN A 38 -1.47 10.56 25.41
C ASN A 38 -1.02 9.44 24.47
N TRP A 39 -0.52 8.32 25.01
CA TRP A 39 -0.14 7.16 24.19
C TRP A 39 -1.32 6.50 23.48
N ILE A 40 -2.46 6.31 24.16
CA ILE A 40 -3.66 5.76 23.52
C ILE A 40 -4.15 6.70 22.41
N SER A 41 -4.19 8.02 22.66
CA SER A 41 -4.59 8.99 21.66
C SER A 41 -3.66 8.97 20.44
N ILE A 42 -2.35 8.92 20.64
CA ILE A 42 -1.38 8.85 19.53
C ILE A 42 -1.54 7.53 18.77
N ALA A 43 -1.74 6.41 19.48
CA ALA A 43 -1.99 5.09 18.87
C ALA A 43 -3.23 5.09 17.97
N VAL A 44 -4.36 5.62 18.47
CA VAL A 44 -5.59 5.74 17.69
C VAL A 44 -5.40 6.64 16.48
N ILE A 45 -4.76 7.81 16.66
CA ILE A 45 -4.52 8.75 15.55
C ILE A 45 -3.64 8.10 14.48
N ALA A 46 -2.55 7.45 14.87
CA ALA A 46 -1.67 6.80 13.93
C ALA A 46 -2.35 5.63 13.22
N ASP A 47 -3.10 4.79 13.93
CA ASP A 47 -3.85 3.69 13.32
C ASP A 47 -4.83 4.22 12.27
N VAL A 48 -5.59 5.26 12.58
CA VAL A 48 -6.51 5.92 11.62
C VAL A 48 -5.75 6.48 10.41
N LEU A 49 -4.64 7.19 10.63
CA LEU A 49 -3.82 7.77 9.55
C LEU A 49 -3.20 6.73 8.63
N PHE A 50 -2.92 5.53 9.14
CA PHE A 50 -2.31 4.46 8.36
C PHE A 50 -3.32 3.51 7.72
N VAL A 51 -4.40 3.18 8.42
CA VAL A 51 -5.43 2.24 7.96
C VAL A 51 -6.37 2.89 6.96
N LEU A 52 -6.76 4.16 7.15
CA LEU A 52 -7.72 4.81 6.25
C LEU A 52 -7.20 4.93 4.81
N PRO A 53 -5.98 5.45 4.53
CA PRO A 53 -5.51 5.56 3.15
C PRO A 53 -5.38 4.19 2.48
N LEU A 54 -4.88 3.19 3.20
CA LEU A 54 -4.78 1.82 2.68
C LEU A 54 -6.15 1.22 2.37
N SER A 55 -7.17 1.51 3.19
CA SER A 55 -8.53 1.03 2.97
C SER A 55 -9.17 1.72 1.77
N ILE A 56 -8.98 3.03 1.63
CA ILE A 56 -9.47 3.81 0.48
C ILE A 56 -8.80 3.31 -0.81
N ASP A 57 -7.48 3.15 -0.81
CA ASP A 57 -6.73 2.60 -1.95
C ASP A 57 -7.21 1.20 -2.33
N ALA A 58 -7.41 0.32 -1.34
CA ALA A 58 -7.93 -1.03 -1.57
C ALA A 58 -9.32 -1.03 -2.23
N LEU A 59 -10.21 -0.13 -1.79
CA LEU A 59 -11.59 -0.08 -2.29
C LEU A 59 -11.75 0.65 -3.62
N THR A 60 -10.91 1.64 -3.90
CA THR A 60 -11.05 2.50 -5.08
C THR A 60 -10.13 2.08 -6.23
N LEU A 61 -8.91 1.66 -5.92
CA LEU A 61 -7.86 1.44 -6.92
C LEU A 61 -7.61 -0.03 -7.23
N PHE A 62 -7.79 -0.90 -6.25
CA PHE A 62 -7.66 -2.36 -6.46
C PHE A 62 -9.00 -3.03 -6.75
N ALA A 63 -10.11 -2.29 -6.72
CA ALA A 63 -11.41 -2.80 -7.10
C ALA A 63 -11.44 -3.14 -8.61
N PRO A 64 -11.85 -4.37 -8.98
CA PRO A 64 -11.88 -4.78 -10.36
C PRO A 64 -12.93 -4.01 -11.15
N THR A 65 -12.48 -3.19 -12.09
CA THR A 65 -13.36 -2.54 -13.08
C THR A 65 -13.70 -3.51 -14.23
N ASP A 66 -14.80 -3.26 -14.94
CA ASP A 66 -15.14 -4.06 -16.12
C ASP A 66 -14.08 -3.93 -17.24
N ILE A 67 -13.43 -2.77 -17.33
CA ILE A 67 -12.33 -2.52 -18.26
C ILE A 67 -11.13 -3.41 -17.93
N SER A 68 -10.69 -3.43 -16.67
CA SER A 68 -9.59 -4.33 -16.28
C SER A 68 -10.02 -5.79 -16.41
N ARG A 69 -11.28 -6.12 -16.12
CA ARG A 69 -11.78 -7.51 -16.17
C ARG A 69 -11.68 -8.09 -17.58
N THR A 70 -12.13 -7.33 -18.57
CA THR A 70 -12.06 -7.73 -19.97
C THR A 70 -10.61 -7.86 -20.46
N ALA A 71 -9.72 -6.94 -20.04
CA ALA A 71 -8.31 -7.01 -20.37
C ALA A 71 -7.60 -8.24 -19.78
N PHE A 72 -7.95 -8.63 -18.54
CA PHE A 72 -7.29 -9.75 -17.84
C PHE A 72 -7.97 -11.11 -18.06
N ALA A 73 -9.23 -11.14 -18.50
CA ALA A 73 -9.96 -12.38 -18.78
C ALA A 73 -9.19 -13.39 -19.65
N PRO A 74 -8.60 -13.02 -20.81
CA PRO A 74 -7.87 -13.99 -21.64
C PRO A 74 -6.62 -14.52 -20.94
N VAL A 75 -5.92 -13.66 -20.19
CA VAL A 75 -4.69 -14.05 -19.48
C VAL A 75 -5.00 -15.01 -18.34
N LEU A 76 -6.01 -14.71 -17.50
CA LEU A 76 -6.40 -15.59 -16.40
C LEU A 76 -6.99 -16.91 -16.88
N LYS A 77 -7.78 -16.88 -17.96
CA LYS A 77 -8.35 -18.08 -18.55
C LYS A 77 -7.26 -18.99 -19.11
N ASN A 78 -6.25 -18.43 -19.78
CA ASN A 78 -5.16 -19.20 -20.36
C ASN A 78 -4.18 -19.72 -19.29
N ALA A 79 -3.77 -18.87 -18.34
CA ALA A 79 -2.76 -19.22 -17.34
C ALA A 79 -3.32 -20.05 -16.17
N TYR A 80 -4.57 -19.81 -15.77
CA TYR A 80 -5.16 -20.40 -14.55
C TYR A 80 -6.47 -21.14 -14.81
N GLY A 81 -6.99 -21.15 -16.04
CA GLY A 81 -8.29 -21.76 -16.34
C GLY A 81 -9.50 -21.01 -15.76
N ILE A 82 -9.30 -19.78 -15.28
CA ILE A 82 -10.36 -18.98 -14.64
C ILE A 82 -10.99 -18.06 -15.67
N ASP A 83 -12.25 -18.31 -16.01
CA ASP A 83 -13.02 -17.42 -16.88
C ASP A 83 -13.63 -16.27 -16.08
N LEU A 84 -13.08 -15.05 -16.21
CA LEU A 84 -13.60 -13.87 -15.52
C LEU A 84 -14.94 -13.37 -16.08
N LEU A 85 -15.34 -13.85 -17.27
CA LEU A 85 -16.54 -13.42 -17.98
C LEU A 85 -17.68 -14.45 -17.90
N SER A 86 -17.51 -15.52 -17.12
CA SER A 86 -18.56 -16.49 -16.85
C SER A 86 -19.76 -15.86 -16.12
N SER A 87 -20.91 -16.53 -16.16
CA SER A 87 -22.17 -16.04 -15.60
C SER A 87 -22.09 -15.72 -14.10
N ASN A 88 -21.27 -16.45 -13.35
CA ASN A 88 -21.02 -16.22 -11.93
C ASN A 88 -20.03 -15.07 -11.64
N ARG A 89 -19.42 -14.46 -12.67
CA ARG A 89 -18.57 -13.26 -12.57
C ARG A 89 -17.56 -13.32 -11.41
N PRO A 90 -16.63 -14.30 -11.40
CA PRO A 90 -15.75 -14.54 -10.27
C PRO A 90 -14.94 -13.28 -9.90
N GLY A 91 -14.77 -13.07 -8.60
CA GLY A 91 -13.96 -11.99 -8.06
C GLY A 91 -12.49 -12.20 -8.40
N TYR A 92 -11.78 -11.11 -8.70
CA TYR A 92 -10.33 -11.13 -8.85
C TYR A 92 -9.76 -9.82 -8.30
N LEU A 93 -8.48 -9.86 -7.92
CA LEU A 93 -7.74 -8.72 -7.46
C LEU A 93 -6.46 -8.64 -8.28
N ALA A 94 -6.20 -7.49 -8.90
CA ALA A 94 -5.04 -7.29 -9.76
C ALA A 94 -4.44 -5.90 -9.54
N ALA A 95 -3.11 -5.83 -9.46
CA ALA A 95 -2.38 -4.57 -9.50
C ALA A 95 -2.12 -4.21 -10.97
N VAL A 96 -2.86 -3.23 -11.50
CA VAL A 96 -2.89 -2.91 -12.93
C VAL A 96 -2.09 -1.65 -13.22
N TYR A 97 -0.79 -1.79 -13.47
CA TYR A 97 0.08 -0.63 -13.72
C TYR A 97 -0.13 0.01 -15.09
N TRP A 98 -0.37 -0.82 -16.11
CA TRP A 98 -0.69 -0.38 -17.47
C TRP A 98 -1.70 -1.34 -18.10
N VAL A 99 -2.50 -0.82 -19.04
CA VAL A 99 -3.36 -1.64 -19.89
C VAL A 99 -2.94 -1.38 -21.34
N ILE A 100 -2.80 -2.45 -22.11
CA ILE A 100 -2.68 -2.35 -23.56
C ILE A 100 -4.12 -2.24 -24.07
N MET A 101 -4.48 -1.08 -24.60
CA MET A 101 -5.81 -0.89 -25.18
C MET A 101 -5.84 -1.66 -26.50
N GLN A 102 -6.26 -2.91 -26.43
CA GLN A 102 -6.55 -3.69 -27.61
C GLN A 102 -7.90 -3.19 -28.13
N THR A 103 -7.85 -2.28 -29.11
CA THR A 103 -9.03 -1.87 -29.87
C THR A 103 -9.78 -3.13 -30.26
N GLN A 104 -11.04 -3.23 -29.84
CA GLN A 104 -11.90 -4.34 -30.22
C GLN A 104 -12.02 -4.39 -31.75
N ILE A 105 -11.20 -5.22 -32.38
CA ILE A 105 -11.54 -5.86 -33.64
C ILE A 105 -11.71 -7.33 -33.28
N TRP A 106 -12.91 -7.66 -32.82
CA TRP A 106 -13.42 -9.02 -32.93
C TRP A 106 -13.64 -9.26 -34.42
N GLN A 107 -12.63 -9.78 -35.11
CA GLN A 107 -12.86 -10.47 -36.36
C GLN A 107 -12.15 -11.80 -36.29
N CYS A 108 -12.97 -12.84 -36.45
CA CYS A 108 -12.62 -14.23 -36.47
C CYS A 108 -11.52 -14.49 -37.49
N THR A 109 -10.25 -14.38 -37.09
CA THR A 109 -9.19 -14.98 -37.88
C THR A 109 -8.06 -15.43 -36.97
N PHE A 110 -7.84 -16.72 -37.01
CA PHE A 110 -6.63 -17.40 -36.61
C PHE A 110 -5.48 -16.84 -37.47
N ASP A 111 -4.93 -15.68 -37.12
CA ASP A 111 -3.70 -15.20 -37.74
C ASP A 111 -2.83 -14.39 -36.76
N LYS A 112 -1.56 -14.76 -36.71
CA LYS A 112 -0.53 -14.17 -35.86
C LYS A 112 -0.06 -12.87 -36.52
N THR A 113 -0.69 -11.76 -36.21
CA THR A 113 -0.04 -10.44 -36.37
C THR A 113 -0.26 -9.62 -35.11
N LEU A 114 0.71 -9.79 -34.21
CA LEU A 114 0.97 -8.96 -33.05
C LEU A 114 1.14 -7.53 -33.55
N ASP A 115 0.17 -6.65 -33.27
CA ASP A 115 0.35 -5.23 -33.52
C ASP A 115 1.32 -4.70 -32.45
N VAL A 116 2.60 -4.57 -32.82
CA VAL A 116 3.74 -4.32 -31.92
C VAL A 116 3.72 -2.90 -31.33
N HIS A 117 2.80 -2.03 -31.78
CA HIS A 117 2.69 -0.64 -31.33
C HIS A 117 1.40 -0.37 -30.54
N GLY A 118 0.98 -1.34 -29.73
CA GLY A 118 -0.04 -1.11 -28.70
C GLY A 118 0.42 -0.01 -27.75
N ASN A 119 -0.16 1.19 -27.89
CA ASN A 119 0.12 2.32 -27.01
C ASN A 119 -0.23 1.94 -25.56
N LYS A 120 0.77 1.92 -24.69
CA LYS A 120 0.60 1.65 -23.26
C LYS A 120 -0.05 2.87 -22.61
N ILE A 121 -1.27 2.70 -22.11
CA ILE A 121 -1.92 3.74 -21.33
C ILE A 121 -1.62 3.46 -19.86
N TRP A 122 -0.86 4.37 -19.24
CA TRP A 122 -0.59 4.32 -17.81
C TRP A 122 -1.84 4.70 -17.02
N ARG A 123 -2.16 3.90 -16.01
CA ARG A 123 -3.20 4.24 -15.04
C ARG A 123 -2.57 5.10 -13.95
N ALA A 124 -2.77 6.42 -14.03
CA ALA A 124 -2.28 7.36 -13.02
C ALA A 124 -2.76 7.00 -11.60
N GLU A 125 -3.95 6.42 -11.49
CA GLU A 125 -4.53 5.88 -10.26
C GLU A 125 -3.57 4.87 -9.60
N SER A 126 -3.14 3.82 -10.30
CA SER A 126 -2.26 2.79 -9.73
C SER A 126 -0.89 3.33 -9.32
N ILE A 127 -0.36 4.33 -10.03
CA ILE A 127 0.87 5.02 -9.65
C ILE A 127 0.65 5.78 -8.33
N LEU A 128 -0.48 6.48 -8.19
CA LEU A 128 -0.82 7.22 -6.99
C LEU A 128 -0.93 6.31 -5.76
N SER A 129 -1.62 5.16 -5.84
CA SER A 129 -1.67 4.23 -4.70
C SER A 129 -0.28 3.68 -4.36
N MET A 130 0.52 3.34 -5.37
CA MET A 130 1.87 2.86 -5.11
C MET A 130 2.71 3.92 -4.36
N LEU A 131 2.57 5.20 -4.73
CA LEU A 131 3.21 6.30 -4.02
C LEU A 131 2.69 6.46 -2.59
N ILE A 132 1.39 6.33 -2.34
CA ILE A 132 0.80 6.37 -1.00
C ILE A 132 1.38 5.25 -0.14
N VAL A 133 1.30 4.00 -0.61
CA VAL A 133 1.80 2.82 0.12
C VAL A 133 3.30 2.95 0.40
N MET A 134 4.09 3.39 -0.60
CA MET A 134 5.52 3.63 -0.42
C MET A 134 5.78 4.71 0.64
N THR A 135 5.07 5.83 0.58
CA THR A 135 5.25 6.94 1.54
C THR A 135 4.96 6.48 2.96
N LEU A 136 3.88 5.72 3.16
CA LEU A 136 3.53 5.17 4.48
C LEU A 136 4.65 4.24 5.00
N PHE A 137 5.13 3.32 4.14
CA PHE A 137 6.20 2.40 4.49
C PHE A 137 7.52 3.12 4.83
N PHE A 138 7.99 4.03 3.96
CA PHE A 138 9.23 4.77 4.18
C PHE A 138 9.15 5.70 5.38
N THR A 139 7.99 6.31 5.65
CA THR A 139 7.80 7.13 6.85
C THR A 139 7.99 6.32 8.12
N SER A 140 7.39 5.12 8.19
CA SER A 140 7.56 4.24 9.35
C SER A 140 9.02 3.80 9.54
N GLY A 141 9.71 3.42 8.46
CA GLY A 141 11.12 3.06 8.48
C GLY A 141 12.03 4.22 8.89
N ALA A 142 11.78 5.42 8.38
CA ALA A 142 12.54 6.61 8.74
C ALA A 142 12.40 6.94 10.23
N VAL A 143 11.20 6.84 10.81
CA VAL A 143 10.96 7.04 12.24
C VAL A 143 11.73 6.00 13.07
N ILE A 144 11.67 4.72 12.69
CA ILE A 144 12.41 3.65 13.37
C ILE A 144 13.91 3.94 13.36
N VAL A 145 14.49 4.22 12.19
CA VAL A 145 15.92 4.50 12.03
C VAL A 145 16.32 5.74 12.83
N TYR A 146 15.53 6.81 12.77
CA TYR A 146 15.77 8.03 13.53
C TYR A 146 15.80 7.76 15.04
N CYS A 147 14.76 7.12 15.58
CA CYS A 147 14.67 6.78 16.99
C CYS A 147 15.82 5.87 17.42
N PHE A 148 16.14 4.84 16.62
CA PHE A 148 17.25 3.93 16.89
C PHE A 148 18.60 4.65 16.97
N VAL A 149 18.94 5.48 15.97
CA VAL A 149 20.19 6.24 15.94
C VAL A 149 20.31 7.17 17.15
N ARG A 150 19.21 7.84 17.53
CA ARG A 150 19.19 8.71 18.71
C ARG A 150 19.41 7.93 20.01
N ILE A 151 18.70 6.81 20.20
CA ILE A 151 18.88 5.95 21.38
C ILE A 151 20.32 5.46 21.49
N VAL A 152 20.92 4.99 20.39
CA VAL A 152 22.31 4.51 20.39
C VAL A 152 23.30 5.62 20.72
N ARG A 153 23.07 6.85 20.24
CA ARG A 153 23.92 8.00 20.59
C ARG A 153 23.87 8.34 22.07
N GLU A 154 22.68 8.31 22.67
CA GLU A 154 22.50 8.58 24.11
C GLU A 154 23.18 7.51 24.96
N LEU A 155 23.01 6.23 24.59
CA LEU A 155 23.64 5.10 25.29
C LEU A 155 25.17 5.09 25.19
N ARG A 156 25.76 5.72 24.17
CA ARG A 156 27.22 5.90 24.05
C ARG A 156 27.76 7.09 24.83
N ALA A 157 26.90 8.05 25.15
CA ALA A 157 27.28 9.25 25.90
C ALA A 157 27.21 9.06 27.42
N THR A 158 26.52 8.01 27.88
CA THR A 158 26.45 7.56 29.28
C THR A 158 27.57 6.58 29.58
#